data_AF-A0A1I2E775-F1
#
_entry.id   AF-A0A1I2E775-F1
#
_cell.length_a   1.000
_cell.length_b   1.000
_cell.length_c   1.000
_cell.angle_alpha   90.00
_cell.angle_beta   90.00
_cell.angle_gamma   90.00
#
_symmetry.space_group_name_H-M   'P 1'
#
loop_
_entity.id
_entity.type
_entity.pdbx_description
1 polymer ?
#
loop_
_entity_poly.entity_id
_entity_poly.type
_entity_poly.pdbx_seq_one_letter_code
_entity_poly.pdbx_strand_id
1 'polypeptide(L)' 'MGNKKKTFEEKYGTKNKKNFVETVTAIKCLREGAGKIRDGFVVPKRGREVEFHKIVSDTKKSFGVE' A
#
# COMPACT_ATOMS: atom_id res chain seq x y z
N MET A 1 16.08 7.75 27.33
CA MET A 1 15.74 6.53 26.53
C MET A 1 15.20 6.98 25.17
N GLY A 2 16.05 6.95 24.14
CA GLY A 2 15.65 7.35 22.79
C GLY A 2 14.71 6.31 22.20
N ASN A 3 13.48 6.70 21.89
CA ASN A 3 12.49 5.84 21.26
C ASN A 3 12.89 5.66 19.78
N LYS A 4 13.87 4.79 19.52
CA LYS A 4 14.32 4.45 18.17
C LYS A 4 13.13 3.84 17.45
N LYS A 5 12.52 4.59 16.51
CA LYS A 5 11.49 4.04 15.61
C LYS A 5 12.10 2.84 14.92
N LYS A 6 11.64 1.63 15.28
CA LYS A 6 12.04 0.39 14.62
C LYS A 6 11.79 0.54 13.12
N THR A 7 12.79 0.17 12.33
CA THR A 7 12.67 0.15 10.87
C THR A 7 11.59 -0.86 10.46
N PHE A 8 11.03 -0.68 9.26
CA PHE A 8 9.99 -1.59 8.74
C PHE A 8 10.45 -3.05 8.76
N GLU A 9 11.71 -3.28 8.39
CA GLU A 9 12.34 -4.59 8.31
C GLU A 9 12.50 -5.24 9.70
N GLU A 10 12.83 -4.45 10.73
CA GLU A 10 12.85 -4.91 12.12
C GLU A 10 11.46 -5.25 12.67
N LYS A 11 10.39 -4.69 12.09
CA LYS A 11 9.03 -4.85 12.61
C LYS A 11 8.21 -5.91 11.88
N TYR A 12 8.48 -6.14 10.60
CA TYR A 12 7.67 -7.01 9.73
C TYR A 12 8.48 -8.03 8.91
N GLY A 13 9.82 -7.99 8.99
CA GLY A 13 10.71 -8.85 8.23
C GLY A 13 10.82 -8.46 6.75
N THR A 14 12.03 -8.54 6.19
CA THR A 14 12.34 -8.19 4.78
C THR A 14 11.54 -9.04 3.78
N LYS A 15 11.31 -10.32 4.10
CA LYS A 15 10.70 -11.30 3.18
C LYS A 15 9.23 -11.02 2.83
N ASN A 16 8.51 -10.26 3.67
CA ASN A 16 7.09 -9.96 3.49
C ASN A 16 6.79 -8.49 3.13
N LYS A 17 7.81 -7.68 2.90
CA LYS A 17 7.66 -6.24 2.65
C LYS A 17 6.76 -5.93 1.46
N LYS A 18 6.92 -6.65 0.35
CA LYS A 18 6.10 -6.46 -0.86
C LYS A 18 4.62 -6.78 -0.63
N ASN A 19 4.32 -7.97 -0.11
CA ASN A 19 2.94 -8.40 0.19
C ASN A 19 2.26 -7.47 1.21
N PHE A 20 3.01 -7.01 2.20
CA PHE A 20 2.50 -6.06 3.18
C PHE A 20 2.14 -4.72 2.53
N VAL A 21 3.02 -4.18 1.67
CA VAL A 21 2.77 -2.94 0.94
C VAL A 21 1.55 -3.08 0.03
N GLU A 22 1.43 -4.18 -0.71
CA GLU A 22 0.27 -4.47 -1.56
C GLU A 22 -1.03 -4.52 -0.75
N THR A 23 -1.00 -5.16 0.43
CA THR A 23 -2.15 -5.20 1.35
C THR A 23 -2.54 -3.81 1.84
N VAL A 24 -1.58 -3.00 2.27
CA VAL A 24 -1.84 -1.62 2.74
C VAL A 24 -2.38 -0.75 1.61
N THR A 25 -1.80 -0.84 0.42
CA THR A 25 -2.26 -0.13 -0.78
C THR A 25 -3.70 -0.51 -1.10
N ALA A 26 -4.02 -1.81 -1.11
CA ALA A 26 -5.38 -2.30 -1.34
C ALA A 26 -6.39 -1.70 -0.36
N ILE A 27 -6.08 -1.74 0.94
CA ILE A 27 -6.94 -1.17 2.00
C ILE A 27 -7.16 0.33 1.77
N LYS A 28 -6.11 1.10 1.44
CA LYS A 28 -6.24 2.53 1.16
C LYS A 28 -7.11 2.81 -0.06
N CYS A 29 -6.87 2.13 -1.17
CA CYS A 29 -7.67 2.30 -2.39
C CYS A 29 -9.15 1.99 -2.16
N LEU A 30 -9.47 0.98 -1.34
CA LEU A 30 -10.85 0.66 -0.97
C LEU A 30 -11.45 1.71 -0.03
N ARG A 31 -10.70 2.14 0.99
CA ARG A 31 -11.13 3.17 1.94
C ARG A 31 -11.45 4.50 1.29
N GLU A 32 -10.67 4.90 0.27
CA GLU A 32 -10.88 6.14 -0.49
C GLU A 32 -11.89 5.98 -1.64
N GLY A 33 -12.40 4.77 -1.90
CA GLY A 33 -13.34 4.50 -2.99
C GLY A 33 -12.73 4.60 -4.39
N ALA A 34 -11.40 4.66 -4.49
CA ALA A 34 -10.65 4.69 -5.75
C ALA A 34 -10.56 3.31 -6.43
N GLY A 35 -10.84 2.22 -5.69
CA GLY A 35 -10.86 0.86 -6.21
C GLY A 35 -12.09 0.05 -5.80
N LYS A 36 -12.24 -1.14 -6.39
CA LYS A 36 -13.23 -2.17 -6.05
C LYS A 36 -12.61 -3.56 -6.13
N ILE A 37 -13.19 -4.53 -5.44
CA ILE A 37 -12.76 -5.93 -5.54
C ILE A 37 -13.33 -6.56 -6.82
N ARG A 38 -12.47 -7.22 -7.60
CA ARG A 38 -12.82 -8.14 -8.69
C ARG A 38 -11.87 -9.33 -8.64
N ASP A 39 -12.42 -10.54 -8.59
CA ASP A 39 -11.65 -11.79 -8.60
C ASP A 39 -10.54 -11.85 -7.54
N GLY A 40 -10.78 -11.25 -6.37
CA GLY A 40 -9.81 -11.17 -5.28
C GLY A 40 -8.77 -10.05 -5.41
N PHE A 41 -8.79 -9.27 -6.49
CA PHE A 41 -7.88 -8.15 -6.73
C PHE A 41 -8.60 -6.80 -6.58
N VAL A 42 -7.87 -5.79 -6.10
CA VAL A 42 -8.37 -4.40 -6.17
C VAL A 42 -8.13 -3.88 -7.58
N VAL A 43 -9.21 -3.53 -8.27
CA VAL A 43 -9.16 -2.84 -9.56
C VAL A 43 -9.58 -1.39 -9.41
N PRO A 44 -9.02 -0.45 -10.19
CA PRO A 44 -9.45 0.94 -10.19
C PRO A 44 -10.96 1.07 -10.50
N LYS A 45 -11.62 2.02 -9.84
CA LYS A 45 -12.98 2.42 -10.20
C LYS A 45 -12.92 3.34 -11.42
N ARG A 46 -13.86 3.18 -12.36
CA ARG A 46 -13.94 4.00 -13.58
C ARG A 46 -13.92 5.49 -13.20
N GLY A 47 -13.03 6.26 -13.84
CA GLY A 47 -12.86 7.71 -13.59
C GLY A 47 -12.00 8.07 -12.38
N ARG A 48 -11.42 7.09 -11.66
CA ARG A 48 -10.55 7.30 -10.48
C ARG A 48 -9.14 6.70 -10.67
N GLU A 49 -8.73 6.40 -11.90
CA GLU A 49 -7.46 5.72 -12.20
C GLU A 49 -6.24 6.53 -11.72
N VAL A 50 -6.22 7.84 -11.96
CA VAL A 50 -5.12 8.72 -11.53
C VAL A 50 -4.95 8.69 -10.00
N GLU A 51 -6.05 8.73 -9.25
CA GLU A 51 -6.02 8.68 -7.78
C GLU A 51 -5.59 7.30 -7.28
N PHE A 52 -6.09 6.23 -7.89
CA PHE A 52 -5.65 4.87 -7.58
C PHE A 52 -4.12 4.74 -7.75
N HIS A 53 -3.58 5.16 -8.89
CA HIS A 53 -2.14 5.09 -9.16
C HIS A 53 -1.32 5.97 -8.22
N LYS A 54 -1.85 7.15 -7.84
CA LYS A 54 -1.21 8.01 -6.84
C LYS A 54 -1.12 7.33 -5.47
N ILE A 55 -2.22 6.75 -4.98
CA ILE A 55 -2.25 6.01 -3.69
C ILE A 55 -1.24 4.85 -3.69
N VAL A 56 -1.16 4.11 -4.82
CA VAL A 56 -0.19 3.02 -5.00
C VAL A 56 1.23 3.55 -4.90
N SER A 57 1.55 4.60 -5.67
CA SER A 57 2.87 5.22 -5.71
C SER A 57 3.29 5.78 -4.35
N ASP A 58 2.44 6.57 -3.71
CA ASP A 58 2.72 7.20 -2.41
C ASP A 58 2.95 6.15 -1.32
N THR A 59 2.19 5.03 -1.38
CA THR A 59 2.36 3.93 -0.43
C THR A 59 3.68 3.22 -0.66
N LYS A 60 4.02 2.85 -1.90
CA LYS A 60 5.32 2.25 -2.24
C LYS A 60 6.50 3.11 -1.79
N LYS A 61 6.46 4.42 -2.07
CA LYS A 61 7.48 5.39 -1.65
C LYS A 61 7.60 5.48 -0.13
N SER A 62 6.49 5.52 0.59
CA SER A 62 6.47 5.57 2.06
C SER A 62 7.15 4.36 2.72
N PHE A 63 7.13 3.22 2.04
CA PHE A 63 7.76 1.99 2.52
C PHE A 63 9.14 1.73 1.90
N GLY A 64 9.64 2.56 0.98
CA GLY A 64 10.91 2.34 0.29
C GLY A 64 10.90 1.01 -0.49
N VAL A 65 9.84 0.80 -1.27
CA VAL A 65 9.71 -0.30 -2.22
C VAL A 65 9.55 0.35 -3.60
N GLU A 66 10.67 0.66 -4.24
CA GLU A 66 10.72 1.16 -5.62
C GLU A 66 10.93 -0.02 -6.59
#